data_AF-A0A7C2DAH4-F1
#
_entry.id   AF-A0A7C2DAH4-F1
#
_cell.length_a   1.000
_cell.length_b   1.000
_cell.length_c   1.000
_cell.angle_alpha   90.00
_cell.angle_beta   90.00
_cell.angle_gamma   90.00
#
_symmetry.space_group_name_H-M   'P 1'
#
loop_
_entity.id
_entity.type
_entity.pdbx_description
1 polymer ?
#
loop_
_entity_poly.entity_id
_entity_poly.type
_entity_poly.pdbx_seq_one_letter_code
_entity_poly.pdbx_strand_id
1 'polypeptide(L)'
;MRFLSRRPGRVVGEERVEVAGPQGRPAARGLWFHGRGPLRPWADLVVEDPSVLPEVAAALGPGGSLMVAYGGDETERALRRGAPPAATPLGLSLLAAGCRWFKDWYFPEGGREGWTKLQGTLPLDTAHRERAEAALRAELERFLASGRGREEDRRRAREALGLLGEA
;
A
#
# COMPACT_ATOMS: atom_id res chain seq x y z
N MET A 1 -16.80 -0.42 -3.55
CA MET A 1 -16.08 -1.66 -3.92
C MET A 1 -17.04 -2.78 -4.27
N ARG A 2 -16.80 -3.46 -5.39
CA ARG A 2 -17.56 -4.63 -5.84
C ARG A 2 -16.61 -5.81 -6.07
N PHE A 3 -16.97 -6.97 -5.52
CA PHE A 3 -16.32 -8.23 -5.86
C PHE A 3 -16.94 -8.84 -7.12
N LEU A 4 -16.11 -9.26 -8.07
CA LEU A 4 -16.51 -10.07 -9.22
C LEU A 4 -16.61 -11.55 -8.86
N SER A 5 -15.72 -12.02 -7.98
CA SER A 5 -15.78 -13.37 -7.44
C SER A 5 -15.24 -13.41 -6.00
N ARG A 6 -15.77 -14.33 -5.20
CA ARG A 6 -15.34 -14.64 -3.84
C ARG A 6 -15.36 -16.14 -3.64
N ARG A 7 -14.28 -16.71 -3.11
CA ARG A 7 -14.17 -18.14 -2.78
C ARG A 7 -13.48 -18.29 -1.43
N PRO A 8 -13.76 -19.34 -0.65
CA PRO A 8 -13.04 -19.59 0.59
C PRO A 8 -11.51 -19.60 0.42
N GLY A 9 -10.83 -18.90 1.33
CA GLY A 9 -9.39 -18.88 1.46
C GLY A 9 -8.86 -20.10 2.23
N ARG A 10 -7.69 -19.94 2.85
CA ARG A 10 -7.01 -20.99 3.61
C ARG A 10 -7.48 -21.07 5.05
N VAL A 11 -7.94 -19.96 5.60
CA VAL A 11 -8.38 -19.84 7.00
C VAL A 11 -9.77 -19.22 7.08
N VAL A 12 -10.45 -19.43 8.21
CA VAL A 12 -11.76 -18.83 8.46
C VAL A 12 -11.65 -17.30 8.43
N GLY A 13 -12.51 -16.66 7.63
CA GLY A 13 -12.52 -15.21 7.43
C GLY A 13 -11.58 -14.73 6.32
N GLU A 14 -10.78 -15.62 5.71
CA GLU A 14 -10.00 -15.35 4.50
C GLU A 14 -10.77 -15.83 3.26
N GLU A 15 -10.75 -15.02 2.20
CA GLU A 15 -11.33 -15.32 0.91
C GLU A 15 -10.32 -15.05 -0.20
N ARG A 16 -10.39 -15.85 -1.27
CA ARG A 16 -9.83 -15.49 -2.58
C ARG A 16 -10.83 -14.60 -3.30
N VAL A 17 -10.37 -13.42 -3.71
CA VAL A 17 -11.23 -12.38 -4.28
C VAL A 17 -10.72 -11.90 -5.63
N GLU A 18 -11.66 -11.46 -6.45
CA GLU A 18 -11.44 -10.64 -7.63
C GLU A 18 -12.28 -9.37 -7.49
N VAL A 19 -11.65 -8.21 -7.60
CA VAL A 19 -12.24 -6.90 -7.36
C VAL A 19 -12.42 -6.19 -8.70
N ALA A 20 -13.62 -5.63 -8.90
CA ALA A 20 -13.92 -4.79 -10.05
C ALA A 20 -13.31 -3.40 -9.87
N GLY A 21 -12.70 -2.86 -10.93
CA GLY A 21 -12.36 -1.46 -11.04
C GLY A 21 -13.59 -0.59 -11.36
N PRO A 22 -13.40 0.73 -11.53
CA PRO A 22 -14.50 1.69 -11.70
C PRO A 22 -15.42 1.39 -12.89
N GLN A 23 -14.89 0.79 -13.97
CA GLN A 23 -15.66 0.42 -15.17
C GLN A 23 -16.24 -1.00 -15.09
N GLY A 24 -16.21 -1.65 -13.93
CA GLY A 24 -16.73 -3.01 -13.73
C GLY A 24 -15.85 -4.13 -14.27
N ARG A 25 -14.67 -3.82 -14.80
CA ARG A 25 -13.67 -4.80 -15.28
C ARG A 25 -12.79 -5.29 -14.11
N PRO A 26 -12.18 -6.49 -14.20
CA PRO A 26 -11.21 -6.93 -13.20
C PRO A 26 -10.09 -5.90 -13.03
N ALA A 27 -9.79 -5.52 -11.78
CA ALA A 27 -8.75 -4.54 -11.45
C ALA A 27 -7.74 -5.05 -10.42
N ALA A 28 -8.16 -5.95 -9.54
CA ALA A 28 -7.27 -6.59 -8.57
C ALA A 28 -7.74 -8.00 -8.24
N ARG A 29 -6.81 -8.85 -7.84
CA ARG A 29 -7.11 -10.20 -7.35
C ARG A 29 -6.16 -10.61 -6.24
N GLY A 30 -6.61 -11.47 -5.35
CA GLY A 30 -5.74 -12.00 -4.30
C GLY A 30 -6.51 -12.52 -3.12
N LEU A 31 -5.97 -12.26 -1.92
CA LEU A 31 -6.56 -12.69 -0.66
C LEU A 31 -7.16 -11.50 0.09
N TRP A 32 -8.29 -11.74 0.72
CA TRP A 32 -8.97 -10.79 1.57
C TRP A 32 -9.27 -11.44 2.90
N PHE A 33 -8.83 -10.84 4.00
CA PHE A 33 -9.20 -11.24 5.35
C PHE A 33 -10.07 -10.18 5.99
N HIS A 34 -11.27 -10.59 6.42
CA HIS A 34 -12.29 -9.68 6.96
C HIS A 34 -12.05 -9.24 8.41
N GLY A 35 -10.96 -9.71 9.03
CA GLY A 35 -10.72 -9.51 10.45
C GLY A 35 -11.40 -10.57 11.30
N ARG A 36 -10.88 -10.80 12.51
CA ARG A 36 -11.48 -11.72 13.50
C ARG A 36 -11.03 -11.36 14.91
N GLY A 37 -11.97 -10.96 15.75
CA GLY A 37 -11.66 -10.53 17.12
C GLY A 37 -10.67 -9.37 17.11
N PRO A 38 -9.48 -9.49 17.73
CA PRO A 38 -8.47 -8.42 17.73
C PRO A 38 -7.73 -8.28 16.40
N LEU A 39 -7.85 -9.25 15.48
CA LEU A 39 -7.14 -9.24 14.21
C LEU A 39 -7.81 -8.27 13.24
N ARG A 40 -7.03 -7.29 12.76
CA ARG A 40 -7.47 -6.29 11.78
C ARG A 40 -7.63 -6.91 10.38
N PRO A 41 -8.55 -6.37 9.56
CA PRO A 41 -8.69 -6.80 8.18
C PRO A 41 -7.46 -6.44 7.36
N TRP A 42 -7.20 -7.25 6.34
CA TRP A 42 -6.14 -6.98 5.38
C TRP A 42 -6.49 -7.52 4.01
N ALA A 43 -5.91 -6.94 2.97
CA ALA A 43 -5.96 -7.51 1.62
C ALA A 43 -4.53 -7.63 1.04
N ASP A 44 -4.26 -8.76 0.42
CA ASP A 44 -3.01 -9.11 -0.24
C ASP A 44 -3.30 -9.32 -1.73
N LEU A 45 -2.99 -8.31 -2.54
CA LEU A 45 -3.52 -8.17 -3.89
C LEU A 45 -2.41 -8.03 -4.94
N VAL A 46 -2.63 -8.65 -6.09
CA VAL A 46 -2.05 -8.24 -7.36
C VAL A 46 -3.01 -7.22 -7.98
N VAL A 47 -2.53 -6.02 -8.25
CA VAL A 47 -3.34 -4.89 -8.72
C VAL A 47 -2.91 -4.51 -10.13
N GLU A 48 -3.84 -4.57 -11.07
CA GLU A 48 -3.63 -4.20 -12.47
C GLU A 48 -4.03 -2.74 -12.72
N ASP A 49 -5.05 -2.25 -12.01
CA ASP A 49 -5.52 -0.88 -12.07
C ASP A 49 -5.47 -0.24 -10.66
N PRO A 50 -4.47 0.62 -10.37
CA PRO A 50 -4.33 1.30 -9.07
C PRO A 50 -5.49 2.20 -8.69
N SER A 51 -6.38 2.58 -9.61
CA SER A 51 -7.56 3.40 -9.30
C SER A 51 -8.55 2.70 -8.35
N VAL A 52 -8.44 1.38 -8.19
CA VAL A 52 -9.27 0.60 -7.25
C VAL A 52 -8.84 0.76 -5.78
N LEU A 53 -7.60 1.22 -5.53
CA LEU A 53 -7.01 1.21 -4.18
C LEU A 53 -7.80 2.04 -3.15
N PRO A 54 -8.32 3.24 -3.46
CA PRO A 54 -9.14 4.01 -2.51
C PRO A 54 -10.38 3.26 -2.06
N GLU A 55 -11.08 2.57 -2.98
CA GLU A 55 -12.26 1.77 -2.64
C GLU A 55 -11.91 0.56 -1.78
N VAL A 56 -10.78 -0.08 -2.07
CA VAL A 56 -10.29 -1.21 -1.26
C VAL A 56 -9.92 -0.75 0.14
N ALA A 57 -9.18 0.35 0.26
CA ALA A 57 -8.80 0.94 1.53
C ALA A 57 -10.04 1.31 2.36
N ALA A 58 -11.03 1.97 1.76
CA ALA A 58 -12.29 2.29 2.42
C ALA A 58 -13.02 1.03 2.92
N ALA A 59 -13.01 -0.06 2.15
CA ALA A 59 -13.64 -1.32 2.55
C ALA A 59 -12.87 -2.07 3.67
N LEU A 60 -11.55 -1.90 3.78
CA LEU A 60 -10.77 -2.41 4.90
C LEU A 60 -11.02 -1.62 6.20
N GLY A 61 -11.25 -0.31 6.08
CA GLY A 61 -11.57 0.56 7.21
C GLY A 61 -10.37 0.81 8.15
N PRO A 62 -10.63 1.46 9.31
CA PRO A 62 -9.57 1.91 10.21
C PRO A 62 -8.64 0.79 10.70
N GLY A 63 -7.33 1.03 10.64
CA GLY A 63 -6.31 0.04 11.00
C GLY A 63 -6.14 -1.11 10.00
N GLY A 64 -6.89 -1.11 8.89
CA GLY A 64 -6.76 -2.10 7.83
C GLY A 64 -5.43 -1.99 7.08
N SER A 65 -4.93 -3.11 6.58
CA SER A 65 -3.66 -3.17 5.82
C SER A 65 -3.85 -3.64 4.39
N LEU A 66 -3.20 -2.92 3.47
CA LEU A 66 -3.19 -3.22 2.04
C LEU A 66 -1.79 -3.63 1.62
N MET A 67 -1.61 -4.88 1.23
CA MET A 67 -0.37 -5.41 0.69
C MET A 67 -0.54 -5.57 -0.82
N VAL A 68 0.26 -4.85 -1.59
CA VAL A 68 0.21 -4.90 -3.06
C VAL A 68 1.51 -5.47 -3.59
N ALA A 69 1.39 -6.52 -4.40
CA ALA A 69 2.52 -7.11 -5.07
C ALA A 69 3.15 -6.13 -6.06
N TYR A 70 4.48 -6.08 -6.09
CA TYR A 70 5.27 -5.31 -7.06
C TYR A 70 6.43 -6.18 -7.56
N GLY A 71 7.03 -5.84 -8.71
CA GLY A 71 8.21 -6.55 -9.20
C GLY A 71 8.54 -6.26 -10.67
N GLY A 72 9.81 -6.06 -10.97
CA GLY A 72 10.30 -5.64 -12.30
C GLY A 72 9.90 -4.21 -12.70
N ASP A 73 9.22 -3.49 -11.81
CA ASP A 73 8.63 -2.18 -12.07
C ASP A 73 9.45 -1.02 -11.45
N GLU A 74 8.93 0.20 -11.58
CA GLU A 74 9.59 1.38 -11.04
C GLU A 74 9.52 1.49 -9.51
N THR A 75 8.54 0.84 -8.87
CA THR A 75 8.47 0.76 -7.39
C THR A 75 9.65 -0.03 -6.87
N GLU A 76 9.92 -1.22 -7.42
CA GLU A 76 11.08 -2.03 -7.02
C GLU A 76 12.39 -1.25 -7.25
N ARG A 77 12.54 -0.64 -8.43
CA ARG A 77 13.75 0.12 -8.75
C ARG A 77 13.97 1.31 -7.81
N ALA A 78 12.91 2.00 -7.40
CA ALA A 78 13.00 3.12 -6.46
C ALA A 78 13.37 2.63 -5.04
N LEU A 79 12.73 1.56 -4.56
CA LEU A 79 13.04 0.94 -3.26
C LEU A 79 14.49 0.46 -3.19
N ARG A 80 14.99 -0.21 -4.24
CA ARG A 80 16.39 -0.64 -4.34
C ARG A 80 17.40 0.52 -4.31
N ARG A 81 16.99 1.74 -4.71
CA ARG A 81 17.80 2.96 -4.61
C ARG A 81 17.73 3.63 -3.24
N GLY A 82 16.91 3.10 -2.32
CA GLY A 82 16.69 3.68 -1.00
C GLY A 82 15.69 4.83 -0.99
N ALA A 83 14.81 4.94 -1.99
CA ALA A 83 13.67 5.85 -1.90
C ALA A 83 12.74 5.40 -0.76
N PRO A 84 12.17 6.34 0.03
CA PRO A 84 11.17 6.00 1.03
C PRO A 84 10.00 5.24 0.39
N PRO A 85 9.40 4.26 1.08
CA PRO A 85 8.26 3.49 0.58
C PRO A 85 7.13 4.35 -0.01
N ALA A 86 6.75 5.43 0.69
CA ALA A 86 5.71 6.35 0.25
C ALA A 86 6.11 7.23 -0.96
N ALA A 87 7.41 7.31 -1.29
CA ALA A 87 7.94 8.05 -2.42
C ALA A 87 8.18 7.17 -3.67
N THR A 88 7.48 6.04 -3.76
CA THR A 88 7.46 5.14 -4.93
C THR A 88 6.14 5.29 -5.69
N PRO A 89 6.03 4.89 -6.97
CA PRO A 89 4.75 4.95 -7.71
C PRO A 89 3.60 4.24 -6.98
N LEU A 90 3.84 3.03 -6.49
CA LEU A 90 2.84 2.29 -5.72
C LEU A 90 2.61 2.93 -4.35
N GLY A 91 3.67 3.39 -3.68
CA GLY A 91 3.59 4.08 -2.39
C GLY A 91 2.74 5.35 -2.44
N LEU A 92 2.87 6.16 -3.48
CA LEU A 92 2.02 7.34 -3.71
C LEU A 92 0.56 6.94 -3.88
N SER A 93 0.28 5.88 -4.63
CA SER A 93 -1.08 5.38 -4.83
C SER A 93 -1.70 4.91 -3.51
N LEU A 94 -0.92 4.22 -2.67
CA LEU A 94 -1.33 3.79 -1.32
C LEU A 94 -1.52 4.99 -0.37
N LEU A 95 -0.64 5.99 -0.44
CA LEU A 95 -0.73 7.23 0.35
C LEU A 95 -1.98 8.02 0.01
N ALA A 96 -2.27 8.18 -1.28
CA ALA A 96 -3.49 8.80 -1.79
C ALA A 96 -4.75 8.03 -1.38
N ALA A 97 -4.67 6.71 -1.25
CA ALA A 97 -5.74 5.87 -0.72
C ALA A 97 -5.90 5.97 0.83
N GLY A 98 -5.11 6.79 1.51
CA GLY A 98 -5.23 7.06 2.95
C GLY A 98 -4.24 6.28 3.84
N CYS A 99 -3.37 5.44 3.28
CA CYS A 99 -2.36 4.74 4.08
C CYS A 99 -1.35 5.74 4.66
N ARG A 100 -0.87 5.53 5.89
CA ARG A 100 0.10 6.42 6.56
C ARG A 100 1.31 5.70 7.13
N TRP A 101 1.25 4.39 7.24
CA TRP A 101 2.40 3.57 7.62
C TRP A 101 2.72 2.59 6.50
N PHE A 102 4.01 2.41 6.22
CA PHE A 102 4.47 1.63 5.09
C PHE A 102 5.51 0.60 5.53
N LYS A 103 5.49 -0.56 4.88
CA LYS A 103 6.53 -1.57 5.02
C LYS A 103 6.80 -2.25 3.68
N ASP A 104 8.06 -2.25 3.30
CA ASP A 104 8.54 -3.03 2.17
C ASP A 104 8.86 -4.46 2.62
N TRP A 105 8.17 -5.44 2.04
CA TRP A 105 8.43 -6.87 2.22
C TRP A 105 9.26 -7.40 1.06
N TYR A 106 10.54 -7.00 1.02
CA TYR A 106 11.53 -7.53 0.10
C TYR A 106 12.20 -8.79 0.68
N PHE A 107 12.23 -9.89 -0.09
CA PHE A 107 12.93 -11.13 0.28
C PHE A 107 14.15 -11.33 -0.63
N PRO A 108 15.39 -11.20 -0.13
CA PRO A 108 16.60 -11.23 -0.96
C PRO A 108 16.99 -12.61 -1.56
N GLU A 109 16.33 -13.70 -1.17
CA GLU A 109 16.90 -15.07 -1.28
C GLU A 109 15.99 -16.08 -2.02
N GLY A 110 15.85 -15.95 -3.35
CA GLY A 110 15.54 -17.13 -4.19
C GLY A 110 14.11 -17.69 -4.15
N GLY A 111 13.09 -16.86 -3.89
CA GLY A 111 11.73 -17.10 -4.41
C GLY A 111 10.93 -18.27 -3.81
N ARG A 112 11.26 -18.78 -2.62
CA ARG A 112 10.49 -19.88 -2.00
C ARG A 112 9.23 -19.45 -1.25
N GLU A 113 9.04 -18.18 -0.91
CA GLU A 113 7.82 -17.71 -0.23
C GLU A 113 7.35 -16.33 -0.71
N GLY A 114 6.47 -16.33 -1.71
CA GLY A 114 5.63 -15.17 -2.05
C GLY A 114 6.28 -14.08 -2.90
N TRP A 115 5.43 -13.27 -3.54
CA TRP A 115 5.82 -12.08 -4.29
C TRP A 115 6.29 -10.98 -3.33
N THR A 116 7.21 -10.13 -3.80
CA THR A 116 7.57 -8.86 -3.14
C THR A 116 6.34 -7.98 -2.99
N LYS A 117 6.14 -7.39 -1.80
CA LYS A 117 4.93 -6.63 -1.46
C LYS A 117 5.27 -5.31 -0.81
N LEU A 118 4.55 -4.28 -1.21
CA LEU A 118 4.50 -3.03 -0.47
C LEU A 118 3.24 -3.04 0.37
N GLN A 119 3.41 -2.96 1.69
CA GLN A 119 2.30 -2.81 2.62
C GLN A 119 2.08 -1.31 2.91
N GLY A 120 0.83 -0.86 2.80
CA GLY A 120 0.32 0.38 3.36
C GLY A 120 -0.73 0.07 4.42
N THR A 121 -0.70 0.76 5.56
CA THR A 121 -1.68 0.60 6.64
C THR A 121 -2.42 1.91 6.89
N LEU A 122 -3.75 1.79 7.00
CA LEU A 122 -4.64 2.89 7.37
C LEU A 122 -4.48 3.22 8.85
N PRO A 123 -4.53 4.50 9.23
CA PRO A 123 -4.55 4.87 10.64
C PRO A 123 -5.78 4.27 11.35
N LEU A 124 -5.62 3.91 12.62
CA LEU A 124 -6.72 3.39 13.43
C LEU A 124 -7.69 4.51 13.84
N ASP A 125 -7.16 5.69 14.13
CA ASP A 125 -7.88 6.88 14.57
C ASP A 125 -7.04 8.13 14.29
N THR A 126 -7.55 9.31 14.65
CA THR A 126 -6.90 10.60 14.45
C THR A 126 -5.53 10.69 15.14
N ALA A 127 -5.39 10.17 16.36
CA ALA A 127 -4.11 10.24 17.08
C ALA A 127 -3.05 9.35 16.43
N HIS A 128 -3.45 8.18 15.92
CA HIS A 128 -2.56 7.32 15.12
C HIS A 128 -2.22 7.98 13.77
N ARG A 129 -3.17 8.66 13.14
CA ARG A 129 -2.94 9.43 11.90
C ARG A 129 -1.88 10.50 12.13
N GLU A 130 -2.06 11.37 13.12
CA GLU A 130 -1.13 12.47 13.41
C GLU A 130 0.30 11.96 13.68
N ARG A 131 0.44 10.91 14.49
CA ARG A 131 1.75 10.29 14.76
C ARG A 131 2.39 9.70 13.49
N ALA A 132 1.59 8.99 12.68
CA ALA A 132 2.09 8.38 11.45
C ALA A 132 2.49 9.44 10.42
N GLU A 133 1.70 10.50 10.28
CA GLU A 133 1.98 11.62 9.38
C GLU A 133 3.23 12.40 9.80
N ALA A 134 3.40 12.64 11.10
CA ALA A 134 4.62 13.28 11.61
C ALA A 134 5.87 12.43 11.34
N ALA A 135 5.80 11.11 11.56
CA ALA A 135 6.89 10.19 11.26
C ALA A 135 7.20 10.13 9.75
N LEU A 136 6.17 10.06 8.92
CA LEU A 136 6.32 9.99 7.47
C LEU A 136 6.89 11.29 6.90
N ARG A 137 6.41 12.45 7.38
CA ARG A 137 6.96 13.76 7.03
C ARG A 137 8.46 13.83 7.35
N ALA A 138 8.85 13.44 8.56
CA ALA A 138 10.25 13.44 8.98
C ALA A 138 11.13 12.47 8.16
N GLU A 139 10.60 11.33 7.70
CA GLU A 139 11.30 10.43 6.78
C GLU A 139 11.52 11.07 5.40
N LEU A 140 10.45 11.63 4.81
CA LEU A 140 10.49 12.25 3.49
C LEU A 140 11.41 13.47 3.46
N GLU A 141 11.35 14.33 4.48
CA GLU A 141 12.21 15.50 4.61
C GLU A 141 13.68 15.12 4.77
N ARG A 142 13.99 14.10 5.60
CA ARG A 142 15.36 13.57 5.71
C ARG A 142 15.88 13.02 4.40
N PHE A 143 15.05 12.30 3.65
CA PHE A 143 15.43 11.79 2.33
C PHE A 143 15.76 12.93 1.37
N LEU A 144 14.90 13.96 1.29
CA LEU A 144 15.14 15.13 0.46
C LEU A 144 16.41 15.89 0.85
N ALA A 145 16.62 16.10 2.16
CA ALA A 145 17.80 16.78 2.68
C ALA A 145 19.10 16.01 2.44
N SER A 146 19.03 14.68 2.37
CA SER A 146 20.21 13.84 2.11
C SER A 146 20.83 14.04 0.73
N GLY A 147 20.07 14.60 -0.22
CA GLY A 147 20.46 14.72 -1.63
C GLY A 147 20.57 13.39 -2.38
N ARG A 148 20.34 12.24 -1.71
CA ARG A 148 20.38 10.90 -2.29
C ARG A 148 19.14 10.64 -3.17
N GLY A 149 19.19 9.55 -3.95
CA GLY A 149 18.12 9.17 -4.88
C GLY A 149 18.15 9.94 -6.20
N ARG A 150 17.37 9.48 -7.17
CA ARG A 150 17.21 10.18 -8.47
C ARG A 150 16.29 11.39 -8.30
N GLU A 151 16.35 12.33 -9.25
CA GLU A 151 15.43 13.48 -9.22
C GLU A 151 13.97 13.05 -9.23
N GLU A 152 13.65 11.96 -9.92
CA GLU A 152 12.30 11.39 -9.91
C GLU A 152 11.88 10.86 -8.52
N ASP A 153 12.78 10.22 -7.77
CA ASP A 153 12.49 9.76 -6.40
C ASP A 153 12.25 10.97 -5.48
N ARG A 154 13.04 12.03 -5.65
CA ARG A 154 12.88 13.29 -4.91
C ARG A 154 11.59 14.02 -5.28
N ARG A 155 11.20 14.01 -6.57
CA ARG A 155 9.93 14.55 -7.03
C ARG A 155 8.75 13.84 -6.36
N ARG A 156 8.76 12.51 -6.32
CA ARG A 156 7.73 11.71 -5.62
C ARG A 156 7.73 11.94 -4.12
N ALA A 157 8.88 12.15 -3.50
CA ALA A 157 8.93 12.51 -2.08
C ALA A 157 8.27 13.87 -1.78
N ARG A 158 8.43 14.87 -2.67
CA ARG A 158 7.73 16.16 -2.57
C ARG A 158 6.22 16.00 -2.78
N GLU A 159 5.83 15.17 -3.75
CA GLU A 159 4.42 14.83 -4.00
C GLU A 159 3.78 14.15 -2.78
N ALA A 160 4.48 13.19 -2.17
CA ALA A 160 4.05 12.54 -0.94
C ALA A 160 3.87 13.54 0.21
N LEU A 161 4.78 14.52 0.36
CA LEU A 161 4.61 15.60 1.34
C LEU A 161 3.37 16.47 1.08
N GLY A 162 3.04 16.71 -0.20
CA GLY A 162 1.80 17.40 -0.59
C GLY A 162 0.55 16.65 -0.15
N LEU A 163 0.52 15.33 -0.37
CA LEU A 163 -0.58 14.46 0.06
C LEU A 163 -0.76 14.38 1.59
N LEU A 164 0.27 14.73 2.36
CA LEU A 164 0.18 14.85 3.83
C LEU A 164 -0.33 16.22 4.31
N GLY A 165 -0.38 17.22 3.43
CA GLY A 165 -0.88 18.57 3.74
C GLY A 165 -2.35 18.78 3.35
N GLU A 166 -2.92 17.90 2.54
CA GLU A 166 -4.32 17.90 2.15
C GLU A 166 -5.13 17.02 3.13
N ALA A 167 -5.68 17.61 4.20
CA ALA A 167 -6.60 16.95 5.12
C ALA A 167 -7.58 17.95 5.76
#